data_AF-A0A7R9NZB6-F1
#
_entry.id   AF-A0A7R9NZB6-F1
#
_cell.length_a   1.000
_cell.length_b   1.000
_cell.length_c   1.000
_cell.angle_alpha   90.00
_cell.angle_beta   90.00
_cell.angle_gamma   90.00
#
_symmetry.space_group_name_H-M   'P 1'
#
loop_
_entity.id
_entity.type
_entity.pdbx_description
1 polymer ?
#
loop_
_entity_poly.entity_id
_entity_poly.type
_entity_poly.pdbx_seq_one_letter_code
_entity_poly.pdbx_strand_id
1 'polypeptide(L)'
;MGSRRFQQVNLASKPESQLLREEYEDDHSDDKIDLTLSVYRTEEGEPWVPPIVQRVEKMMATDPSLDHEYHWFSGLEPLTTAVTGLLLGTESRHVRENKVVTFQSVGGTGALRIGAQFLSKEMGYDTFCLSSPSWEDHEIVFRMAGFTTVLNYKYWSDVTKSLDITGLLEDLSKAPENAVVVLQPSAHNPTGSDPSREQWARIADVIQSLDITGLLEDLSKAPENAVVVLQPSAHNPTGSDPSREQWARIADVIQEKKLFPFFDVSYQGLTSGDVDDDIWPVRFFADRGLEFMVAYSLALSTALYILPWPVDIPGVLDSSSPAPRLFSSEQGSSSKEQLPTSHLYPLTFLLP
;
A
#
# COMPACT_ATOMS: atom_id res chain seq x y z
N MET A 1 55.65 -9.89 -8.92
CA MET A 1 54.53 -9.08 -9.47
C MET A 1 53.35 -9.25 -8.54
N GLY A 2 52.86 -8.18 -7.92
CA GLY A 2 51.73 -8.26 -6.98
C GLY A 2 50.44 -8.62 -7.71
N SER A 3 49.67 -9.55 -7.13
CA SER A 3 48.30 -9.85 -7.55
C SER A 3 47.51 -8.54 -7.63
N ARG A 4 46.93 -8.24 -8.80
CA ARG A 4 46.08 -7.05 -8.97
C ARG A 4 44.68 -7.41 -8.50
N ARG A 5 44.15 -6.66 -7.53
CA ARG A 5 42.86 -6.93 -6.86
C ARG A 5 41.66 -7.08 -7.82
N PHE A 6 41.74 -6.53 -9.03
CA PHE A 6 40.67 -6.59 -10.03
C PHE A 6 40.86 -7.66 -11.12
N GLN A 7 41.90 -8.51 -11.05
CA GLN A 7 42.14 -9.57 -12.06
C GLN A 7 41.02 -10.62 -12.14
N GLN A 8 40.21 -10.75 -11.08
CA GLN A 8 39.12 -11.73 -10.99
C GLN A 8 37.74 -11.09 -11.14
N VAL A 9 37.66 -9.78 -11.36
CA VAL A 9 36.37 -9.09 -11.54
C VAL A 9 35.93 -9.29 -12.99
N ASN A 10 34.84 -10.03 -13.16
CA ASN A 10 34.19 -10.17 -14.47
C ASN A 10 33.47 -8.87 -14.83
N LEU A 11 33.45 -8.54 -16.11
CA LEU A 11 32.57 -7.48 -16.62
C LEU A 11 31.12 -7.91 -16.40
N ALA A 12 30.31 -7.01 -15.85
CA ALA A 12 28.88 -7.22 -15.78
C ALA A 12 28.28 -7.19 -17.18
N SER A 13 27.26 -8.02 -17.41
CA SER A 13 26.46 -7.94 -18.63
C SER A 13 25.71 -6.61 -18.67
N LYS A 14 25.61 -6.01 -19.87
CA LYS A 14 24.76 -4.84 -20.06
C LYS A 14 23.28 -5.26 -20.06
N PRO A 15 22.37 -4.47 -19.47
CA PRO A 15 20.94 -4.65 -19.64
C PRO A 15 20.55 -4.60 -21.12
N GLU A 16 19.47 -5.28 -21.50
CA GLU A 16 18.98 -5.31 -22.89
C GLU A 16 18.57 -3.90 -23.36
N SER A 17 17.95 -3.13 -22.46
CA SER A 17 17.59 -1.73 -22.69
C SER A 17 18.80 -0.86 -23.07
N GLN A 18 19.95 -1.09 -22.44
CA GLN A 18 21.20 -0.39 -22.78
C GLN A 18 21.74 -0.81 -24.16
N LEU A 19 21.69 -2.11 -24.48
CA LEU A 19 22.16 -2.61 -25.77
C LEU A 19 21.35 -2.02 -26.92
N LEU A 20 20.02 -2.01 -26.80
CA LEU A 20 19.13 -1.42 -27.80
C LEU A 20 19.35 0.09 -27.95
N ARG A 21 19.66 0.79 -26.86
CA ARG A 21 19.96 2.22 -26.90
C ARG A 21 21.26 2.51 -27.64
N GLU A 22 22.29 1.68 -27.44
CA GLU A 22 23.55 1.78 -28.17
C GLU A 22 23.32 1.53 -29.68
N GLU A 23 22.50 0.54 -30.05
CA GLU A 23 22.11 0.31 -31.45
C GLU A 23 21.35 1.51 -32.05
N TYR A 24 20.44 2.13 -31.29
CA TYR A 24 19.74 3.35 -31.72
C TYR A 24 20.70 4.54 -31.92
N GLU A 25 21.71 4.69 -31.06
CA GLU A 25 22.71 5.76 -31.16
C GLU A 25 23.62 5.57 -32.38
N ASP A 26 23.97 4.33 -32.69
CA ASP A 26 24.78 3.95 -33.86
C ASP A 26 23.99 4.00 -35.19
N ASP A 27 22.65 3.99 -35.14
CA ASP A 27 21.81 4.15 -36.34
C ASP A 27 21.88 5.59 -36.88
N HIS A 28 22.21 5.73 -38.17
CA HIS A 28 22.32 7.01 -38.88
C HIS A 28 21.13 7.32 -39.79
N SER A 29 20.06 6.51 -39.74
CA SER A 29 18.82 6.78 -40.46
C SER A 29 18.15 8.05 -39.94
N ASP A 30 17.69 8.90 -40.85
CA ASP A 30 16.88 10.09 -40.53
C ASP A 30 15.46 9.69 -40.04
N ASP A 31 15.04 8.45 -40.28
CA ASP A 31 13.72 7.91 -39.92
C ASP A 31 13.76 7.02 -38.64
N LYS A 32 14.86 7.04 -37.88
CA LYS A 32 15.00 6.20 -36.69
C LYS A 32 14.07 6.65 -35.56
N ILE A 33 13.49 5.68 -34.85
CA ILE A 33 12.57 5.93 -33.73
C ILE A 33 13.11 5.21 -32.49
N ASP A 34 13.26 5.93 -31.38
CA ASP A 34 13.64 5.35 -30.09
C ASP A 34 12.40 4.91 -29.32
N LEU A 35 12.22 3.59 -29.17
CA LEU A 35 11.20 2.96 -28.33
C LEU A 35 11.82 2.17 -27.18
N THR A 36 13.09 2.41 -26.85
CA THR A 36 13.86 1.60 -25.90
C THR A 36 13.59 1.99 -24.45
N LEU A 37 13.49 3.29 -24.17
CA LEU A 37 13.30 3.82 -22.83
C LEU A 37 11.86 4.32 -22.63
N SER A 38 11.29 3.98 -21.47
CA SER A 38 9.96 4.46 -21.04
C SER A 38 10.02 5.90 -20.52
N VAL A 39 10.40 6.84 -21.40
CA VAL A 39 10.52 8.26 -21.10
C VAL A 39 9.64 9.07 -22.04
N TYR A 40 8.95 10.07 -21.51
CA TYR A 40 8.08 10.91 -22.31
C TYR A 40 8.90 11.81 -23.25
N ARG A 41 8.41 11.94 -24.49
CA ARG A 41 9.01 12.74 -25.56
C ARG A 41 7.97 13.67 -26.18
N THR A 42 8.42 14.77 -26.76
CA THR A 42 7.58 15.64 -27.59
C THR A 42 7.26 14.98 -28.94
N GLU A 43 6.41 15.61 -29.75
CA GLU A 43 6.12 15.17 -31.12
C GLU A 43 7.39 15.11 -32.00
N GLU A 44 8.41 15.89 -31.68
CA GLU A 44 9.72 15.92 -32.34
C GLU A 44 10.70 14.86 -31.80
N GLY A 45 10.30 14.05 -30.82
CA GLY A 45 11.15 13.02 -30.21
C GLY A 45 12.11 13.54 -29.14
N GLU A 46 11.96 14.79 -28.69
CA GLU A 46 12.85 15.42 -27.71
C GLU A 46 12.40 15.18 -26.26
N PRO A 47 13.32 15.18 -25.27
CA PRO A 47 12.95 15.10 -23.85
C PRO A 47 12.01 16.25 -23.45
N TRP A 48 10.87 15.90 -22.85
CA TRP A 48 9.90 16.90 -22.40
C TRP A 48 10.07 17.22 -20.92
N VAL A 49 10.15 18.51 -20.59
CA VAL A 49 10.15 19.00 -19.20
C VAL A 49 8.84 19.72 -18.92
N PRO A 50 8.04 19.27 -17.93
CA PRO A 50 6.76 19.90 -17.61
C PRO A 50 6.92 21.40 -17.28
N PRO A 51 6.05 22.30 -17.78
CA PRO A 51 6.17 23.75 -17.52
C PRO A 51 6.18 24.14 -16.04
N ILE A 52 5.52 23.35 -15.18
CA ILE A 52 5.53 23.56 -13.73
C ILE A 52 6.91 23.33 -13.12
N VAL A 53 7.66 22.33 -13.59
CA VAL A 53 9.02 22.04 -13.13
C VAL A 53 9.93 23.21 -13.45
N GLN A 54 9.89 23.71 -14.70
CA GLN A 54 10.69 24.88 -15.11
C GLN A 54 10.39 26.12 -14.27
N ARG A 55 9.13 26.31 -13.86
CA ARG A 55 8.73 27.43 -12.99
C ARG A 55 9.30 27.27 -11.60
N VAL A 56 9.16 26.07 -11.01
CA VAL A 56 9.66 25.76 -9.66
C VAL A 56 11.19 25.90 -9.61
N GLU A 57 11.92 25.38 -10.60
CA GLU A 57 13.37 25.52 -10.68
C GLU A 57 13.82 26.99 -10.69
N LYS A 58 13.14 27.86 -11.44
CA LYS A 58 13.42 29.30 -11.45
C LYS A 58 13.14 29.94 -10.10
N MET A 59 12.05 29.54 -9.42
CA MET A 59 11.73 30.04 -8.09
C MET A 59 12.81 29.64 -7.09
N MET A 60 13.17 28.36 -7.06
CA MET A 60 14.23 27.81 -6.18
C MET A 60 15.57 28.51 -6.41
N ALA A 61 15.95 28.76 -7.66
CA ALA A 61 17.22 29.43 -7.99
C ALA A 61 17.34 30.85 -7.40
N THR A 62 16.22 31.48 -7.04
CA THR A 62 16.18 32.85 -6.49
C THR A 62 15.74 32.91 -5.03
N ASP A 63 15.44 31.77 -4.41
CA ASP A 63 14.95 31.71 -3.04
C ASP A 63 16.12 31.77 -2.03
N PRO A 64 16.29 32.87 -1.28
CA PRO A 64 17.39 33.01 -0.33
C PRO A 64 17.22 32.17 0.93
N SER A 65 16.08 31.50 1.12
CA SER A 65 15.82 30.61 2.26
C SER A 65 16.32 29.18 2.01
N LEU A 66 16.65 28.82 0.77
CA LEU A 66 17.21 27.52 0.45
C LEU A 66 18.70 27.47 0.82
N ASP A 67 19.10 26.36 1.43
CA ASP A 67 20.49 26.04 1.75
C ASP A 67 20.88 24.67 1.16
N HIS A 68 22.09 24.22 1.49
CA HIS A 68 22.63 22.92 1.10
C HIS A 68 23.04 22.10 2.33
N GLU A 69 22.37 22.33 3.46
CA GLU A 69 22.62 21.59 4.69
C GLU A 69 22.09 20.16 4.60
N TYR A 70 22.57 19.30 5.49
CA TYR A 70 22.06 17.94 5.59
C TYR A 70 20.59 17.95 6.04
N HIS A 71 19.77 17.14 5.37
CA HIS A 71 18.43 16.83 5.86
C HIS A 71 18.47 15.74 6.95
N TRP A 72 17.42 15.69 7.76
CA TRP A 72 17.16 14.56 8.64
C TRP A 72 17.04 13.25 7.84
N PHE A 73 17.35 12.11 8.47
CA PHE A 73 17.37 10.81 7.80
C PHE A 73 16.01 10.39 7.21
N SER A 74 14.90 10.95 7.70
CA SER A 74 13.56 10.77 7.15
C SER A 74 13.33 11.50 5.82
N GLY A 75 14.17 12.49 5.51
CA GLY A 75 14.03 13.40 4.39
C GLY A 75 13.31 14.70 4.74
N LEU A 76 12.89 15.42 3.71
CA LEU A 76 12.17 16.69 3.81
C LEU A 76 10.73 16.46 4.29
N GLU A 77 10.38 16.99 5.46
CA GLU A 77 9.02 16.86 6.03
C GLU A 77 7.93 17.30 5.03
N PRO A 78 7.99 18.49 4.39
CA PRO A 78 6.95 18.91 3.45
C PRO A 78 6.78 17.94 2.27
N LEU A 79 7.87 17.31 1.81
CA LEU A 79 7.83 16.31 0.74
C LEU A 79 7.15 15.03 1.23
N THR A 80 7.55 14.52 2.40
CA THR A 80 6.95 13.31 2.96
C THR A 80 5.45 13.48 3.21
N THR A 81 5.02 14.58 3.84
CA THR A 81 3.60 14.90 4.07
C THR A 81 2.82 15.01 2.76
N ALA A 82 3.36 15.71 1.76
CA ALA A 82 2.73 15.87 0.46
C ALA A 82 2.43 14.52 -0.21
N VAL A 83 3.43 13.62 -0.22
CA VAL A 83 3.26 12.34 -0.88
C VAL A 83 2.39 11.38 -0.07
N THR A 84 2.44 11.40 1.26
CA THR A 84 1.46 10.67 2.08
C THR A 84 0.03 11.11 1.73
N GLY A 85 -0.20 12.42 1.61
CA GLY A 85 -1.50 12.97 1.20
C GLY A 85 -1.91 12.56 -0.22
N LEU A 86 -0.98 12.52 -1.16
CA LEU A 86 -1.24 12.06 -2.54
C LEU A 86 -1.62 10.58 -2.60
N LEU A 87 -0.95 9.73 -1.82
CA LEU A 87 -1.15 8.27 -1.82
C LEU A 87 -2.41 7.84 -1.07
N LEU A 88 -2.64 8.42 0.11
CA LEU A 88 -3.68 7.94 1.04
C LEU A 88 -4.88 8.90 1.18
N GLY A 89 -4.76 10.13 0.67
CA GLY A 89 -5.68 11.24 0.94
C GLY A 89 -5.30 12.01 2.22
N THR A 90 -5.42 13.34 2.19
CA THR A 90 -5.08 14.21 3.34
C THR A 90 -5.91 13.93 4.59
N GLU A 91 -7.14 13.44 4.42
CA GLU A 91 -8.08 13.13 5.51
C GLU A 91 -8.12 11.64 5.88
N SER A 92 -7.18 10.84 5.35
CA SER A 92 -7.10 9.41 5.63
C SER A 92 -7.07 9.15 7.12
N ARG A 93 -7.90 8.20 7.59
CA ARG A 93 -7.91 7.80 9.00
C ARG A 93 -6.52 7.36 9.48
N HIS A 94 -5.75 6.69 8.62
CA HIS A 94 -4.42 6.18 8.93
C HIS A 94 -3.40 7.30 9.19
N VAL A 95 -3.57 8.44 8.51
CA VAL A 95 -2.76 9.65 8.74
C VAL A 95 -3.17 10.30 10.06
N ARG A 96 -4.48 10.45 10.34
CA ARG A 96 -4.98 11.02 11.60
C ARG A 96 -4.63 10.19 12.84
N GLU A 97 -4.50 8.88 12.69
CA GLU A 97 -4.18 7.94 13.76
C GLU A 97 -2.67 7.69 13.91
N ASN A 98 -1.80 8.41 13.18
CA ASN A 98 -0.34 8.25 13.19
C ASN A 98 0.13 6.81 12.87
N LYS A 99 -0.57 6.11 11.98
CA LYS A 99 -0.22 4.74 11.52
C LYS A 99 0.61 4.71 10.23
N VAL A 100 1.11 5.85 9.78
CA VAL A 100 1.82 5.97 8.51
C VAL A 100 3.20 6.56 8.76
N VAL A 101 4.23 5.91 8.23
CA VAL A 101 5.60 6.42 8.24
C VAL A 101 6.10 6.52 6.81
N THR A 102 6.63 7.68 6.43
CA THR A 102 7.12 7.95 5.08
C THR A 102 8.59 8.38 5.13
N PHE A 103 9.42 7.77 4.29
CA PHE A 103 10.84 8.09 4.15
C PHE A 103 11.12 8.56 2.72
N GLN A 104 11.90 9.63 2.58
CA GLN A 104 12.46 10.03 1.29
C GLN A 104 13.53 9.03 0.84
N SER A 105 13.57 8.73 -0.46
CA SER A 105 14.56 7.84 -1.06
C SER A 105 15.07 8.36 -2.40
N VAL A 106 16.14 7.75 -2.93
CA VAL A 106 16.67 8.07 -4.26
C VAL A 106 15.89 7.30 -5.33
N GLY A 107 14.88 7.96 -5.90
CA GLY A 107 14.06 7.37 -6.96
C GLY A 107 13.21 6.17 -6.51
N GLY A 108 12.42 5.61 -7.42
CA GLY A 108 11.59 4.44 -7.13
C GLY A 108 12.42 3.19 -6.79
N THR A 109 13.56 3.00 -7.45
CA THR A 109 14.48 1.87 -7.18
C THR A 109 15.05 1.93 -5.76
N GLY A 110 15.38 3.12 -5.27
CA GLY A 110 15.85 3.32 -3.89
C GLY A 110 14.76 2.97 -2.87
N ALA A 111 13.53 3.43 -3.11
CA ALA A 111 12.37 3.08 -2.28
C ALA A 111 12.17 1.55 -2.25
N LEU A 112 12.17 0.90 -3.41
CA LEU A 112 11.99 -0.53 -3.53
C LEU A 112 13.09 -1.31 -2.79
N ARG A 113 14.35 -0.86 -2.93
CA ARG A 113 15.50 -1.49 -2.28
C ARG A 113 15.43 -1.41 -0.75
N ILE A 114 15.02 -0.27 -0.21
CA ILE A 114 14.87 -0.07 1.24
C ILE A 114 13.71 -0.93 1.76
N GLY A 115 12.55 -0.90 1.07
CA GLY A 115 11.39 -1.72 1.42
C GLY A 115 11.70 -3.22 1.40
N ALA A 116 12.31 -3.71 0.32
CA ALA A 116 12.73 -5.10 0.22
C ALA A 116 13.78 -5.46 1.30
N GLN A 117 14.69 -4.55 1.63
CA GLN A 117 15.67 -4.82 2.70
C GLN A 117 15.01 -4.98 4.06
N PHE A 118 14.06 -4.10 4.38
CA PHE A 118 13.30 -4.15 5.61
C PHE A 118 12.54 -5.48 5.71
N LEU A 119 11.82 -5.85 4.65
CA LEU A 119 11.10 -7.12 4.57
C LEU A 119 12.02 -8.32 4.75
N SER A 120 13.19 -8.33 4.11
CA SER A 120 14.10 -9.47 4.21
C SER A 120 14.85 -9.55 5.55
N LYS A 121 15.44 -8.43 5.99
CA LYS A 121 16.35 -8.42 7.15
C LYS A 121 15.65 -8.27 8.48
N GLU A 122 14.63 -7.42 8.53
CA GLU A 122 13.95 -7.09 9.80
C GLU A 122 12.73 -8.00 10.00
N MET A 123 12.03 -8.37 8.92
CA MET A 123 10.82 -9.20 8.99
C MET A 123 11.06 -10.68 8.63
N GLY A 124 12.24 -11.03 8.09
CA GLY A 124 12.61 -12.42 7.81
C GLY A 124 11.99 -13.02 6.55
N TYR A 125 11.42 -12.21 5.65
CA TYR A 125 10.87 -12.69 4.39
C TYR A 125 11.97 -13.11 3.40
N ASP A 126 11.85 -14.29 2.81
CA ASP A 126 12.86 -14.85 1.89
C ASP A 126 12.33 -15.12 0.47
N THR A 127 11.01 -15.06 0.30
CA THR A 127 10.28 -15.40 -0.91
C THR A 127 9.50 -14.20 -1.44
N PHE A 128 9.62 -13.93 -2.74
CA PHE A 128 8.86 -12.87 -3.41
C PHE A 128 8.27 -13.35 -4.73
N CYS A 129 7.14 -12.76 -5.12
CA CYS A 129 6.37 -13.08 -6.32
C CYS A 129 6.46 -11.93 -7.32
N LEU A 130 6.87 -12.22 -8.56
CA LEU A 130 6.93 -11.28 -9.67
C LEU A 130 5.95 -11.64 -10.78
N SER A 131 5.43 -10.63 -11.48
CA SER A 131 4.67 -10.84 -12.71
C SER A 131 5.53 -11.44 -13.81
N SER A 132 4.94 -12.24 -14.69
CA SER A 132 5.59 -12.70 -15.93
C SER A 132 4.88 -12.09 -17.15
N PRO A 133 5.53 -11.17 -17.89
CA PRO A 133 6.84 -10.55 -17.64
C PRO A 133 6.83 -9.49 -16.51
N SER A 134 7.99 -8.96 -16.13
CA SER A 134 8.16 -7.86 -15.15
C SER A 134 9.24 -6.87 -15.59
N TRP A 135 9.36 -5.74 -14.88
CA TRP A 135 10.47 -4.81 -15.04
C TRP A 135 11.81 -5.47 -14.67
N GLU A 136 12.84 -5.29 -15.50
CA GLU A 136 14.12 -6.01 -15.43
C GLU A 136 14.85 -5.86 -14.07
N ASP A 137 14.69 -4.72 -13.39
CA ASP A 137 15.36 -4.45 -12.12
C ASP A 137 14.71 -5.14 -10.90
N HIS A 138 13.45 -5.58 -10.99
CA HIS A 138 12.72 -6.12 -9.83
C HIS A 138 13.45 -7.30 -9.18
N GLU A 139 13.83 -8.31 -9.98
CA GLU A 139 14.54 -9.48 -9.43
C GLU A 139 15.89 -9.07 -8.84
N ILE A 140 16.66 -8.23 -9.54
CA ILE A 140 17.97 -7.75 -9.08
C ILE A 140 17.85 -7.08 -7.72
N VAL A 141 16.90 -6.15 -7.56
CA VAL A 141 16.68 -5.40 -6.31
C VAL A 141 16.33 -6.32 -5.15
N PHE A 142 15.39 -7.26 -5.34
CA PHE A 142 14.97 -8.18 -4.28
C PHE A 142 16.07 -9.19 -3.92
N ARG A 143 16.79 -9.73 -4.90
CA ARG A 143 17.95 -10.60 -4.67
C ARG A 143 19.04 -9.89 -3.88
N MET A 144 19.38 -8.65 -4.24
CA MET A 144 20.33 -7.83 -3.50
C MET A 144 19.84 -7.48 -2.10
N ALA A 145 18.52 -7.48 -1.87
CA ALA A 145 17.93 -7.22 -0.56
C ALA A 145 18.05 -8.36 0.43
N GLY A 146 18.18 -9.60 -0.05
CA GLY A 146 18.35 -10.80 0.77
C GLY A 146 17.38 -11.93 0.44
N PHE A 147 16.45 -11.72 -0.50
CA PHE A 147 15.51 -12.76 -0.91
C PHE A 147 16.21 -13.90 -1.67
N THR A 148 15.92 -15.14 -1.28
CA THR A 148 16.53 -16.35 -1.84
C THR A 148 15.62 -17.09 -2.80
N THR A 149 14.32 -16.82 -2.78
CA THR A 149 13.33 -17.52 -3.60
C THR A 149 12.51 -16.52 -4.42
N VAL A 150 12.42 -16.77 -5.74
CA VAL A 150 11.54 -16.02 -6.65
C VAL A 150 10.45 -16.96 -7.16
N LEU A 151 9.21 -16.51 -7.09
CA LEU A 151 8.05 -17.13 -7.72
C LEU A 151 7.55 -16.19 -8.81
N ASN A 152 7.07 -16.75 -9.91
CA ASN A 152 6.49 -15.95 -10.99
C ASN A 152 4.99 -16.25 -11.09
N TYR A 153 4.17 -15.21 -11.24
CA TYR A 153 2.75 -15.33 -11.55
C TYR A 153 2.46 -14.82 -12.96
N LYS A 154 1.57 -15.50 -13.68
CA LYS A 154 1.17 -15.06 -15.04
C LYS A 154 0.57 -13.66 -15.01
N TYR A 155 0.87 -12.87 -16.03
CA TYR A 155 0.32 -11.54 -16.19
C TYR A 155 -0.13 -11.26 -17.62
N TRP A 156 0.68 -11.62 -18.61
CA TRP A 156 0.37 -11.35 -20.02
C TRP A 156 -0.05 -12.60 -20.78
N SER A 157 -1.12 -12.50 -21.56
CA SER A 157 -1.53 -13.52 -22.53
C SER A 157 -1.10 -13.13 -23.94
N ASP A 158 -0.20 -13.91 -24.52
CA ASP A 158 0.23 -13.71 -25.91
C ASP A 158 -0.87 -13.97 -26.94
N VAL A 159 -1.92 -14.69 -26.55
CA VAL A 159 -3.06 -15.01 -27.42
C VAL A 159 -4.03 -13.84 -27.47
N THR A 160 -4.38 -13.28 -26.31
CA THR A 160 -5.38 -12.21 -26.20
C THR A 160 -4.75 -10.82 -26.25
N LYS A 161 -3.42 -10.72 -26.13
CA LYS A 161 -2.67 -9.47 -26.02
C LYS A 161 -3.23 -8.57 -24.93
N SER A 162 -3.48 -9.17 -23.76
CA SER A 162 -4.08 -8.52 -22.60
C SER A 162 -3.69 -9.23 -21.30
N LEU A 163 -4.12 -8.66 -20.16
CA LEU A 163 -3.98 -9.25 -18.84
C LEU A 163 -4.59 -10.66 -18.77
N ASP A 164 -3.78 -11.66 -18.42
CA ASP A 164 -4.21 -13.01 -18.04
C ASP A 164 -4.65 -13.03 -16.57
N ILE A 165 -5.83 -12.47 -16.31
CA ILE A 165 -6.37 -12.39 -14.94
C ILE A 165 -6.61 -13.78 -14.33
N THR A 166 -6.97 -14.78 -15.15
CA THR A 166 -7.23 -16.14 -14.65
C THR A 166 -5.94 -16.79 -14.19
N GLY A 167 -4.89 -16.74 -15.02
CA GLY A 167 -3.58 -17.26 -14.67
C GLY A 167 -2.95 -16.53 -13.47
N LEU A 168 -3.10 -15.20 -13.41
CA LEU A 168 -2.63 -14.38 -12.30
C LEU A 168 -3.22 -14.85 -10.96
N LEU A 169 -4.55 -14.96 -10.88
CA LEU A 169 -5.21 -15.35 -9.63
C LEU A 169 -4.89 -16.80 -9.24
N GLU A 170 -4.80 -17.71 -10.21
CA GLU A 170 -4.42 -19.11 -9.96
C GLU A 170 -3.02 -19.21 -9.35
N ASP A 171 -2.05 -18.46 -9.88
CA ASP A 171 -0.66 -18.50 -9.40
C ASP A 171 -0.53 -17.81 -8.04
N LEU A 172 -1.19 -16.66 -7.83
CA LEU A 172 -1.18 -15.97 -6.53
C LEU A 172 -1.84 -16.80 -5.42
N SER A 173 -2.90 -17.56 -5.72
CA SER A 173 -3.56 -18.43 -4.73
C SER A 173 -2.69 -19.60 -4.25
N LYS A 174 -1.61 -19.90 -4.98
CA LYS A 174 -0.63 -20.95 -4.65
C LYS A 174 0.62 -20.38 -3.99
N ALA A 175 0.72 -19.04 -3.86
CA ALA A 175 1.85 -18.42 -3.19
C ALA A 175 1.89 -18.92 -1.74
N PRO A 176 3.06 -19.30 -1.21
CA PRO A 176 3.18 -19.71 0.17
C PRO A 176 2.86 -18.52 1.09
N GLU A 177 2.44 -18.84 2.31
CA GLU A 177 2.33 -17.83 3.36
C GLU A 177 3.64 -17.05 3.48
N ASN A 178 3.54 -15.75 3.80
CA ASN A 178 4.69 -14.84 3.90
C ASN A 178 5.43 -14.56 2.58
N ALA A 179 4.91 -14.97 1.43
CA ALA A 179 5.43 -14.51 0.13
C ALA A 179 5.13 -13.02 -0.09
N VAL A 180 6.15 -12.25 -0.47
CA VAL A 180 6.00 -10.83 -0.80
C VAL A 180 5.59 -10.67 -2.26
N VAL A 181 4.36 -10.22 -2.52
CA VAL A 181 3.87 -10.00 -3.89
C VAL A 181 4.23 -8.59 -4.37
N VAL A 182 4.96 -8.49 -5.49
CA VAL A 182 5.34 -7.20 -6.09
C VAL A 182 4.33 -6.82 -7.17
N LEU A 183 3.57 -5.76 -6.93
CA LEU A 183 2.54 -5.27 -7.84
C LEU A 183 2.92 -3.91 -8.44
N GLN A 184 2.67 -3.74 -9.74
CA GLN A 184 2.74 -2.43 -10.40
C GLN A 184 1.32 -1.86 -10.47
N PRO A 185 1.02 -0.75 -9.78
CA PRO A 185 -0.35 -0.26 -9.65
C PRO A 185 -0.90 0.38 -10.94
N SER A 186 -0.01 0.81 -11.84
CA SER A 186 -0.35 1.42 -13.13
C SER A 186 0.83 1.35 -14.09
N ALA A 187 0.54 1.39 -15.39
CA ALA A 187 1.52 1.34 -16.47
C ALA A 187 2.49 0.16 -16.31
N HIS A 188 1.94 -1.06 -16.15
CA HIS A 188 2.74 -2.27 -15.94
C HIS A 188 3.86 -2.40 -16.98
N ASN A 189 5.12 -2.32 -16.55
CA ASN A 189 6.28 -2.53 -17.41
C ASN A 189 6.58 -4.04 -17.49
N PRO A 190 6.65 -4.64 -18.70
CA PRO A 190 6.71 -4.01 -20.04
C PRO A 190 5.39 -3.96 -20.83
N THR A 191 4.27 -4.43 -20.26
CA THR A 191 3.06 -4.73 -21.05
C THR A 191 2.17 -3.51 -21.35
N GLY A 192 2.22 -2.47 -20.51
CA GLY A 192 1.27 -1.37 -20.49
C GLY A 192 -0.17 -1.77 -20.12
N SER A 193 -0.42 -3.02 -19.74
CA SER A 193 -1.75 -3.54 -19.43
C SER A 193 -2.01 -3.48 -17.92
N ASP A 194 -3.02 -2.71 -17.52
CA ASP A 194 -3.40 -2.54 -16.12
C ASP A 194 -4.72 -3.28 -15.80
N PRO A 195 -4.88 -3.86 -14.60
CA PRO A 195 -6.15 -4.45 -14.19
C PRO A 195 -7.27 -3.40 -14.06
N SER A 196 -8.50 -3.80 -14.38
CA SER A 196 -9.69 -3.01 -14.06
C SER A 196 -9.92 -2.94 -12.55
N ARG A 197 -10.81 -2.06 -12.10
CA ARG A 197 -11.18 -1.96 -10.67
C ARG A 197 -11.71 -3.28 -10.12
N GLU A 198 -12.54 -3.97 -10.89
CA GLU A 198 -13.12 -5.27 -10.54
C GLU A 198 -12.05 -6.37 -10.50
N GLN A 199 -11.05 -6.30 -11.38
CA GLN A 199 -9.91 -7.22 -11.36
C GLN A 199 -9.01 -6.95 -10.15
N TRP A 200 -8.76 -5.68 -9.80
CA TRP A 200 -8.03 -5.31 -8.58
C TRP A 200 -8.71 -5.83 -7.31
N ALA A 201 -10.03 -5.76 -7.22
CA ALA A 201 -10.78 -6.34 -6.10
C ALA A 201 -10.50 -7.85 -5.98
N ARG A 202 -10.58 -8.59 -7.09
CA ARG A 202 -10.29 -10.04 -7.10
C ARG A 202 -8.84 -10.38 -6.72
N ILE A 203 -7.89 -9.53 -7.11
CA ILE A 203 -6.47 -9.69 -6.73
C ILE A 203 -6.32 -9.49 -5.22
N ALA A 204 -6.95 -8.46 -4.65
CA ALA A 204 -6.93 -8.20 -3.22
C ALA A 204 -7.55 -9.37 -2.43
N ASP A 205 -8.68 -9.92 -2.89
CA ASP A 205 -9.34 -11.07 -2.25
C ASP A 205 -8.41 -12.29 -2.14
N VAL A 206 -7.61 -12.56 -3.18
CA VAL A 206 -6.65 -13.68 -3.19
C VAL A 206 -5.46 -13.41 -2.26
N ILE A 207 -4.99 -12.17 -2.16
CA ILE A 207 -3.84 -11.80 -1.31
C ILE A 207 -4.22 -11.74 0.17
N GLN A 208 -5.47 -11.37 0.50
CA GLN A 208 -5.95 -11.19 1.88
C GLN A 208 -6.41 -12.50 2.56
N SER A 209 -6.08 -13.67 2.02
CA SER A 209 -6.70 -14.93 2.43
C SER A 209 -6.48 -15.28 3.91
N LEU A 210 -7.56 -15.61 4.62
CA LEU A 210 -7.57 -16.15 5.97
C LEU A 210 -6.88 -17.52 6.01
N ASP A 211 -5.89 -17.71 6.90
CA ASP A 211 -5.38 -19.05 7.25
C ASP A 211 -6.41 -19.82 8.07
N ILE A 212 -7.37 -20.40 7.35
CA ILE A 212 -8.41 -21.22 7.95
C ILE A 212 -7.83 -22.52 8.55
N THR A 213 -6.67 -22.98 8.09
CA THR A 213 -6.08 -24.23 8.59
C THR A 213 -5.53 -24.02 9.99
N GLY A 214 -4.71 -22.98 10.18
CA GLY A 214 -4.19 -22.59 11.49
C GLY A 214 -5.31 -22.26 12.49
N LEU A 215 -6.33 -21.50 12.06
CA LEU A 215 -7.49 -21.19 12.91
C LEU A 215 -8.18 -22.47 13.42
N LEU A 216 -8.48 -23.42 12.53
CA LEU A 216 -9.15 -24.66 12.92
C LEU A 216 -8.26 -25.54 13.80
N GLU A 217 -6.95 -25.57 13.54
CA GLU A 217 -6.00 -26.27 14.41
C GLU A 217 -5.99 -25.70 15.83
N ASP A 218 -5.96 -24.37 15.98
CA ASP A 218 -5.95 -23.72 17.29
C ASP A 218 -7.26 -23.95 18.04
N LEU A 219 -8.40 -23.85 17.36
CA LEU A 219 -9.70 -24.21 17.94
C LEU A 219 -9.75 -25.68 18.38
N SER A 220 -9.17 -26.59 17.60
CA SER A 220 -9.14 -28.02 17.95
C SER A 220 -8.27 -28.31 19.18
N LYS A 221 -7.23 -27.49 19.42
CA LYS A 221 -6.31 -27.58 20.57
C LYS A 221 -6.83 -26.85 21.80
N ALA A 222 -7.82 -25.96 21.65
CA ALA A 222 -8.42 -25.24 22.77
C ALA A 222 -9.05 -26.20 23.81
N PRO A 223 -8.98 -25.87 25.11
CA PRO A 223 -9.62 -26.67 26.15
C PRO A 223 -11.15 -26.59 26.04
N GLU A 224 -11.83 -27.66 26.46
CA GLU A 224 -13.30 -27.71 26.51
C GLU A 224 -13.84 -26.53 27.33
N ASN A 225 -14.91 -25.90 26.84
CA ASN A 225 -15.51 -24.67 27.40
C ASN A 225 -14.65 -23.40 27.31
N ALA A 226 -13.56 -23.39 26.53
CA ALA A 226 -12.86 -22.13 26.25
C ALA A 226 -13.79 -21.15 25.54
N VAL A 227 -13.69 -19.87 25.90
CA VAL A 227 -14.39 -18.79 25.21
C VAL A 227 -13.57 -18.39 23.99
N VAL A 228 -14.21 -18.37 22.82
CA VAL A 228 -13.58 -17.99 21.55
C VAL A 228 -14.24 -16.72 21.06
N VAL A 229 -13.47 -15.63 20.99
CA VAL A 229 -13.97 -14.36 20.46
C VAL A 229 -13.88 -14.37 18.94
N LEU A 230 -14.98 -14.07 18.27
CA LEU A 230 -15.10 -14.13 16.81
C LEU A 230 -15.73 -12.84 16.29
N GLN A 231 -15.16 -12.25 15.24
CA GLN A 231 -15.83 -11.17 14.51
C GLN A 231 -16.50 -11.78 13.29
N PRO A 232 -17.83 -11.66 13.12
CA PRO A 232 -18.54 -12.32 12.02
C PRO A 232 -18.30 -11.65 10.68
N SER A 233 -17.89 -10.39 10.68
CA SER A 233 -17.58 -9.58 9.51
C SER A 233 -16.70 -8.40 9.89
N ALA A 234 -15.95 -7.89 8.91
CA ALA A 234 -14.97 -6.81 9.02
C ALA A 234 -13.96 -7.06 10.14
N HIS A 235 -13.30 -8.22 10.12
CA HIS A 235 -12.29 -8.56 11.11
C HIS A 235 -11.26 -7.43 11.28
N ASN A 236 -11.04 -6.97 12.51
CA ASN A 236 -10.09 -5.92 12.86
C ASN A 236 -8.87 -6.59 13.55
N PRO A 237 -7.64 -6.42 13.02
CA PRO A 237 -7.19 -5.39 12.08
C PRO A 237 -7.10 -5.79 10.61
N THR A 238 -7.35 -7.06 10.26
CA THR A 238 -6.91 -7.61 8.96
C THR A 238 -7.87 -7.36 7.79
N GLY A 239 -9.17 -7.17 8.05
CA GLY A 239 -10.23 -7.12 7.05
C GLY A 239 -10.58 -8.47 6.42
N SER A 240 -9.91 -9.55 6.82
CA SER A 240 -10.09 -10.90 6.27
C SER A 240 -11.22 -11.64 6.96
N ASP A 241 -12.34 -11.84 6.26
CA ASP A 241 -13.49 -12.57 6.79
C ASP A 241 -13.56 -14.01 6.25
N PRO A 242 -13.92 -15.02 7.08
CA PRO A 242 -14.12 -16.37 6.57
C PRO A 242 -15.28 -16.46 5.57
N SER A 243 -15.13 -17.30 4.54
CA SER A 243 -16.25 -17.68 3.65
C SER A 243 -17.32 -18.47 4.41
N ARG A 244 -18.51 -18.63 3.82
CA ARG A 244 -19.60 -19.41 4.43
C ARG A 244 -19.20 -20.87 4.69
N GLU A 245 -18.46 -21.47 3.77
CA GLU A 245 -17.92 -22.83 3.90
C GLU A 245 -16.87 -22.91 5.02
N GLN A 246 -16.07 -21.86 5.20
CA GLN A 246 -15.09 -21.78 6.28
C GLN A 246 -15.78 -21.61 7.64
N TRP A 247 -16.81 -20.77 7.73
CA TRP A 247 -17.68 -20.65 8.91
C TRP A 247 -18.35 -21.97 9.28
N ALA A 248 -18.77 -22.77 8.29
CA ALA A 248 -19.29 -24.12 8.54
C ALA A 248 -18.26 -25.00 9.26
N ARG A 249 -17.01 -24.98 8.81
CA ARG A 249 -15.91 -25.72 9.45
C ARG A 249 -15.57 -25.19 10.84
N ILE A 250 -15.59 -23.87 11.04
CA ILE A 250 -15.37 -23.25 12.36
C ILE A 250 -16.46 -23.73 13.34
N ALA A 251 -17.72 -23.74 12.90
CA ALA A 251 -18.84 -24.23 13.70
C ALA A 251 -18.72 -25.72 14.03
N ASP A 252 -18.25 -26.55 13.09
CA ASP A 252 -18.00 -27.98 13.34
C ASP A 252 -17.01 -28.19 14.49
N VAL A 253 -15.86 -27.50 14.45
CA VAL A 253 -14.82 -27.62 15.49
C VAL A 253 -15.32 -27.09 16.83
N ILE A 254 -16.01 -25.94 16.83
CA ILE A 254 -16.59 -25.36 18.05
C ILE A 254 -17.59 -26.33 18.71
N GLN A 255 -18.45 -26.97 17.91
CA GLN A 255 -19.42 -27.93 18.39
C GLN A 255 -18.75 -29.20 18.92
N GLU A 256 -17.79 -29.76 18.19
CA GLU A 256 -17.05 -30.97 18.58
C GLU A 256 -16.27 -30.75 19.88
N LYS A 257 -15.63 -29.58 20.03
CA LYS A 257 -14.81 -29.22 21.17
C LYS A 257 -15.58 -28.58 22.33
N LYS A 258 -16.90 -28.36 22.15
CA LYS A 258 -17.78 -27.65 23.09
C LYS A 258 -17.16 -26.33 23.55
N LEU A 259 -16.67 -25.55 22.58
CA LEU A 259 -16.17 -24.20 22.83
C LEU A 259 -17.36 -23.25 22.95
N PHE A 260 -17.18 -22.15 23.67
CA PHE A 260 -18.21 -21.14 23.85
C PHE A 260 -17.91 -19.93 22.95
N PRO A 261 -18.64 -19.74 21.82
CA PRO A 261 -18.41 -18.61 20.93
C PRO A 261 -18.88 -17.31 21.58
N PHE A 262 -18.10 -16.27 21.40
CA PHE A 262 -18.44 -14.90 21.74
C PHE A 262 -18.25 -14.03 20.51
N PHE A 263 -19.36 -13.68 19.85
CA PHE A 263 -19.33 -12.78 18.70
C PHE A 263 -19.15 -11.32 19.12
N ASP A 264 -18.16 -10.64 18.56
CA ASP A 264 -18.02 -9.18 18.57
C ASP A 264 -18.56 -8.62 17.23
N VAL A 265 -19.74 -8.02 17.29
CA VAL A 265 -20.45 -7.48 16.13
C VAL A 265 -20.36 -5.96 16.19
N SER A 266 -19.29 -5.42 15.62
CA SER A 266 -19.02 -3.98 15.66
C SER A 266 -19.25 -3.24 14.34
N TYR A 267 -19.37 -3.96 13.22
CA TYR A 267 -19.31 -3.38 11.87
C TYR A 267 -20.41 -3.90 10.91
N GLN A 268 -21.53 -4.40 11.44
CA GLN A 268 -22.61 -4.96 10.61
C GLN A 268 -23.10 -3.95 9.54
N GLY A 269 -23.17 -4.41 8.29
CA GLY A 269 -23.57 -3.63 7.12
C GLY A 269 -22.41 -2.91 6.43
N LEU A 270 -21.17 -3.04 6.90
CA LEU A 270 -19.99 -2.36 6.36
C LEU A 270 -19.08 -3.26 5.52
N THR A 271 -19.24 -4.59 5.57
CA THR A 271 -18.45 -5.53 4.74
C THR A 271 -19.12 -5.75 3.40
N SER A 272 -20.31 -6.34 3.38
CA SER A 272 -21.06 -6.64 2.15
C SER A 272 -21.95 -5.48 1.67
N GLY A 273 -22.20 -4.50 2.55
CA GLY A 273 -23.24 -3.50 2.35
C GLY A 273 -24.66 -4.00 2.68
N ASP A 274 -24.80 -5.26 3.10
CA ASP A 274 -26.05 -5.90 3.51
C ASP A 274 -25.97 -6.35 4.98
N VAL A 275 -26.91 -5.88 5.81
CA VAL A 275 -26.91 -6.16 7.24
C VAL A 275 -27.21 -7.63 7.56
N ASP A 276 -27.94 -8.33 6.68
CA ASP A 276 -28.29 -9.73 6.86
C ASP A 276 -27.15 -10.66 6.46
N ASP A 277 -26.38 -10.29 5.45
CA ASP A 277 -25.19 -11.02 5.01
C ASP A 277 -24.05 -10.88 6.04
N ASP A 278 -23.79 -9.67 6.54
CA ASP A 278 -22.72 -9.40 7.51
C ASP A 278 -22.92 -10.08 8.88
N ILE A 279 -24.17 -10.44 9.22
CA ILE A 279 -24.51 -11.14 10.46
C ILE A 279 -24.80 -12.63 10.25
N TRP A 280 -24.68 -13.11 9.00
CA TRP A 280 -24.97 -14.49 8.65
C TRP A 280 -24.25 -15.52 9.53
N PRO A 281 -22.96 -15.37 9.92
CA PRO A 281 -22.30 -16.35 10.77
C PRO A 281 -22.97 -16.54 12.13
N VAL A 282 -23.47 -15.46 12.73
CA VAL A 282 -24.17 -15.52 14.03
C VAL A 282 -25.49 -16.30 13.88
N ARG A 283 -26.24 -16.04 12.80
CA ARG A 283 -27.49 -16.77 12.50
C ARG A 283 -27.22 -18.24 12.22
N PHE A 284 -26.18 -18.52 11.44
CA PHE A 284 -25.75 -19.87 11.12
C PHE A 284 -25.39 -20.67 12.39
N PHE A 285 -24.71 -20.07 13.36
CA PHE A 285 -24.44 -20.71 14.66
C PHE A 285 -25.71 -20.96 15.46
N ALA A 286 -26.67 -20.04 15.43
CA ALA A 286 -27.98 -20.20 16.07
C ALA A 286 -28.79 -21.36 15.46
N ASP A 287 -28.84 -21.44 14.13
CA ASP A 287 -29.54 -22.50 13.39
C ASP A 287 -28.96 -23.89 13.68
N ARG A 288 -27.67 -23.96 14.01
CA ARG A 288 -27.00 -25.19 14.46
C ARG A 288 -27.26 -25.55 15.93
N GLY A 289 -27.97 -24.71 16.67
CA GLY A 289 -28.26 -24.92 18.08
C GLY A 289 -27.06 -24.73 19.00
N LEU A 290 -26.05 -23.97 18.58
CA LEU A 290 -24.91 -23.62 19.43
C LEU A 290 -25.32 -22.53 20.45
N GLU A 291 -24.85 -22.68 21.69
CA GLU A 291 -24.93 -21.62 22.70
C GLU A 291 -23.77 -20.65 22.50
N PHE A 292 -24.04 -19.35 22.42
CA PHE A 292 -23.03 -18.31 22.23
C PHE A 292 -23.46 -16.99 22.88
N MET A 293 -22.52 -16.07 23.01
CA MET A 293 -22.77 -14.68 23.40
C MET A 293 -22.48 -13.73 22.23
N VAL A 294 -23.16 -12.58 22.22
CA VAL A 294 -22.93 -11.51 21.24
C VAL A 294 -22.72 -10.20 22.00
N ALA A 295 -21.58 -9.54 21.76
CA ALA A 295 -21.40 -8.12 22.01
C ALA A 295 -21.74 -7.40 20.73
N TYR A 296 -22.76 -6.56 20.77
CA TYR A 296 -23.28 -5.89 19.60
C TYR A 296 -23.12 -4.38 19.77
N SER A 297 -22.44 -3.74 18.82
CA SER A 297 -22.21 -2.29 18.80
C SER A 297 -22.88 -1.67 17.58
N LEU A 298 -23.72 -0.65 17.83
CA LEU A 298 -24.36 0.18 16.79
C LEU A 298 -23.52 1.41 16.41
N ALA A 299 -22.36 1.59 17.05
CA ALA A 299 -21.54 2.79 16.95
C ALA A 299 -21.16 3.13 15.50
N LEU A 300 -20.82 2.13 14.68
CA LEU A 300 -20.44 2.36 13.29
C LEU A 300 -21.56 2.09 12.28
N SER A 301 -22.52 1.20 12.56
CA SER A 301 -23.55 0.76 11.60
C SER A 301 -24.75 1.72 11.45
N THR A 302 -25.00 2.63 12.40
CA THR A 302 -26.16 3.54 12.37
C THR A 302 -25.85 4.96 11.91
N ALA A 303 -24.59 5.27 11.58
CA ALA A 303 -24.12 6.64 11.29
C ALA A 303 -24.64 7.69 12.31
N LEU A 304 -24.89 7.29 13.56
CA LEU A 304 -25.25 8.18 14.66
C LEU A 304 -24.00 8.56 15.44
N TYR A 305 -23.24 9.48 14.86
CA TYR A 305 -22.37 10.39 15.59
C TYR A 305 -22.47 11.78 14.98
N ILE A 306 -23.52 12.54 15.31
CA ILE A 306 -23.56 13.98 15.07
C ILE A 306 -24.22 14.71 16.25
N LEU A 307 -23.35 15.48 16.93
CA LEU A 307 -23.50 16.84 17.52
C LEU A 307 -24.41 17.06 18.75
N PRO A 308 -23.93 17.90 19.68
CA PRO A 308 -24.22 19.33 19.53
C PRO A 308 -22.99 20.24 19.73
N TRP A 309 -22.93 21.31 18.95
CA TRP A 309 -22.54 22.64 19.44
C TRP A 309 -23.84 23.36 19.84
N PRO A 310 -23.94 24.04 21.00
CA PRO A 310 -23.47 25.44 21.13
C PRO A 310 -22.82 25.77 22.52
N VAL A 311 -21.78 26.61 22.57
CA VAL A 311 -21.75 28.04 22.98
C VAL A 311 -21.81 28.32 24.52
N ASP A 312 -20.76 29.01 24.99
CA ASP A 312 -20.59 29.96 26.13
C ASP A 312 -20.54 29.56 27.64
N ILE A 313 -19.29 29.48 28.17
CA ILE A 313 -18.58 30.29 29.22
C ILE A 313 -19.44 31.36 29.98
N PRO A 314 -19.39 31.66 31.33
CA PRO A 314 -18.19 32.14 32.09
C PRO A 314 -18.14 32.08 33.66
N GLY A 315 -16.99 32.50 34.25
CA GLY A 315 -16.86 33.10 35.60
C GLY A 315 -15.59 32.67 36.36
N VAL A 316 -14.41 33.32 36.31
CA VAL A 316 -13.95 34.69 36.65
C VAL A 316 -13.85 34.97 38.16
N LEU A 317 -12.61 35.26 38.63
CA LEU A 317 -12.18 36.29 39.61
C LEU A 317 -10.64 36.44 39.42
N ASP A 318 -10.11 37.27 38.52
CA ASP A 318 -9.86 38.73 38.52
C ASP A 318 -8.88 39.26 39.60
N SER A 319 -7.76 39.87 39.15
CA SER A 319 -7.50 41.33 39.28
C SER A 319 -6.04 41.72 39.00
N SER A 320 -5.80 42.37 37.85
CA SER A 320 -5.07 43.67 37.71
C SER A 320 -4.46 43.92 36.30
N SER A 321 -5.28 44.49 35.39
CA SER A 321 -5.10 45.60 34.42
C SER A 321 -3.74 46.00 33.78
N PRO A 322 -3.70 46.86 32.71
CA PRO A 322 -4.62 47.09 31.58
C PRO A 322 -3.93 47.11 30.18
N ALA A 323 -4.72 47.00 29.11
CA ALA A 323 -4.29 47.16 27.70
C ALA A 323 -4.19 48.64 27.24
N PRO A 324 -3.57 48.90 26.07
CA PRO A 324 -4.28 49.57 24.95
C PRO A 324 -3.94 48.95 23.56
N ARG A 325 -4.90 48.62 22.68
CA ARG A 325 -5.71 49.40 21.69
C ARG A 325 -5.04 49.74 20.33
N LEU A 326 -5.69 49.24 19.26
CA LEU A 326 -5.98 49.80 17.91
C LEU A 326 -4.78 49.93 16.92
N PHE A 327 -4.84 49.54 15.64
CA PHE A 327 -5.84 49.66 14.54
C PHE A 327 -5.69 48.44 13.56
N SER A 328 -6.75 47.75 13.09
CA SER A 328 -7.56 47.97 11.85
C SER A 328 -6.74 48.22 10.58
N SER A 329 -6.96 47.63 9.40
CA SER A 329 -8.12 46.91 8.83
C SER A 329 -7.71 46.35 7.46
N GLU A 330 -8.23 45.16 7.14
CA GLU A 330 -8.83 44.76 5.85
C GLU A 330 -7.98 44.71 4.56
N GLN A 331 -8.17 43.78 3.62
CA GLN A 331 -8.85 42.48 3.53
C GLN A 331 -8.55 41.97 2.10
N GLY A 332 -8.64 40.65 1.93
CA GLY A 332 -8.95 40.02 0.65
C GLY A 332 -7.75 39.42 -0.09
N SER A 333 -7.76 38.20 -0.58
CA SER A 333 -8.76 37.14 -0.57
C SER A 333 -8.08 35.87 -1.09
N SER A 334 -8.43 34.70 -0.54
CA SER A 334 -8.58 33.40 -1.22
C SER A 334 -7.49 32.98 -2.24
N SER A 335 -6.73 31.92 -1.92
CA SER A 335 -6.88 30.62 -2.61
C SER A 335 -5.93 29.55 -2.05
N LYS A 336 -6.40 28.30 -2.18
CA LYS A 336 -5.83 27.00 -1.83
C LYS A 336 -4.40 26.73 -2.37
N GLU A 337 -3.71 25.83 -1.65
CA GLU A 337 -2.67 24.85 -2.04
C GLU A 337 -1.84 25.07 -3.32
N GLN A 338 -0.52 24.86 -3.21
CA GLN A 338 0.18 23.82 -3.97
C GLN A 338 1.65 23.67 -3.53
N LEU A 339 2.03 22.43 -3.20
CA LEU A 339 3.39 21.98 -2.92
C LEU A 339 4.21 21.82 -4.21
N PRO A 340 5.54 22.03 -4.18
CA PRO A 340 6.40 21.73 -5.31
C PRO A 340 6.90 20.28 -5.26
N THR A 341 6.70 19.52 -6.34
CA THR A 341 7.35 18.21 -6.55
C THR A 341 8.20 18.24 -7.81
N SER A 342 9.50 17.99 -7.66
CA SER A 342 10.40 17.57 -8.72
C SER A 342 11.03 16.23 -8.33
N HIS A 343 10.77 15.21 -9.15
CA HIS A 343 11.45 13.90 -9.25
C HIS A 343 12.01 13.28 -7.97
N LEU A 344 11.16 12.93 -7.01
CA LEU A 344 11.53 12.12 -5.84
C LEU A 344 10.38 11.19 -5.47
N TYR A 345 10.69 9.90 -5.29
CA TYR A 345 9.73 8.87 -4.88
C TYR A 345 9.99 8.53 -3.41
N PRO A 346 9.03 8.74 -2.50
CA PRO A 346 9.15 8.31 -1.12
C PRO A 346 8.55 6.91 -0.92
N LEU A 347 9.09 6.19 0.06
CA LEU A 347 8.58 4.91 0.53
C LEU A 347 7.65 5.16 1.72
N THR A 348 6.42 4.66 1.67
CA THR A 348 5.45 4.80 2.76
C THR A 348 5.11 3.42 3.32
N PHE A 349 5.30 3.26 4.63
CA PHE A 349 4.87 2.08 5.39
C PHE A 349 3.58 2.42 6.12
N LEU A 350 2.60 1.52 6.05
CA LEU A 350 1.49 1.45 6.99
C LEU A 350 1.95 0.56 8.15
N LEU A 351 2.00 1.12 9.34
CA LEU A 351 2.23 0.37 10.56
C LEU A 351 0.88 -0.17 11.08
N PRO A 352 0.87 -1.38 11.69
CA PRO A 352 -0.35 -2.01 12.19
C PRO A 352 -1.16 -1.15 13.17
#